data_AF-A0A7W4THX8-F1
#
_entry.id   AF-A0A7W4THX8-F1
#
_cell.length_a   1.000
_cell.length_b   1.000
_cell.length_c   1.000
_cell.angle_alpha   90.00
_cell.angle_beta   90.00
_cell.angle_gamma   90.00
#
_symmetry.space_group_name_H-M   'P 1'
#
loop_
_entity.id
_entity.type
_entity.pdbx_description
1 polymer ?
#
loop_
_entity_poly.entity_id
_entity_poly.type
_entity_poly.pdbx_seq_one_letter_code
_entity_poly.pdbx_strand_id
1 'polypeptide(L)' 'FSLLQKNVLNRRRWASREELRLAIVSWIERTYHRRRRQRALGRLTPIEYETLLQAAHAA' A
#
# COMPACT_ATOMS: atom_id res chain seq x y z
N PHE A 1 -5.93 9.38 4.98
CA PHE A 1 -4.94 9.28 6.08
C PHE A 1 -5.30 8.28 7.19
N SER A 2 -6.58 8.06 7.54
CA SER A 2 -6.97 7.17 8.66
C SER A 2 -6.62 5.68 8.48
N LEU A 3 -6.38 5.22 7.25
CA LEU A 3 -6.12 3.82 6.95
C LEU A 3 -4.79 3.33 7.52
N LEU A 4 -3.70 4.07 7.29
CA LEU A 4 -2.36 3.72 7.81
C LEU A 4 -2.35 3.81 9.35
N GLN A 5 -3.03 4.84 9.88
CA GLN A 5 -3.20 5.04 11.32
C GLN A 5 -3.82 3.80 11.99
N LYS A 6 -4.97 3.34 11.48
CA LYS A 6 -5.69 2.19 12.05
C LYS A 6 -5.00 0.84 11.83
N ASN A 7 -4.28 0.68 10.72
CA ASN A 7 -3.74 -0.62 10.34
C ASN A 7 -2.27 -0.83 10.71
N VAL A 8 -1.51 0.23 10.97
CA VAL A 8 -0.09 0.14 11.29
C VAL A 8 0.24 0.93 12.55
N LEU A 9 0.04 2.24 12.55
CA LEU A 9 0.53 3.11 13.63
C LEU A 9 -0.10 2.77 14.99
N ASN A 10 -1.42 2.62 15.04
CA ASN A 10 -2.16 2.44 16.29
C ASN A 10 -2.30 0.96 16.70
N ARG A 11 -1.70 0.02 15.95
CA ARG A 11 -1.80 -1.42 16.25
C ARG A 11 -0.97 -1.84 17.45
N ARG A 12 0.16 -1.17 17.68
CA ARG A 12 1.06 -1.42 18.82
C ARG A 12 1.97 -0.22 19.03
N ARG A 13 2.62 -0.16 20.18
CA ARG A 13 3.78 0.74 20.37
C ARG A 13 4.98 0.18 19.62
N TRP A 14 5.71 1.07 18.97
CA TRP A 14 6.92 0.75 18.21
C TRP A 14 8.14 1.14 19.03
N ALA A 15 9.17 0.28 19.05
CA ALA A 15 10.37 0.54 19.84
C ALA A 15 11.23 1.63 19.19
N SER A 16 11.18 1.75 17.86
CA SER A 16 11.90 2.77 17.11
C SER A 16 11.12 3.27 15.90
N ARG A 17 11.55 4.43 15.38
CA ARG A 17 11.01 4.98 14.13
C ARG A 17 11.35 4.10 12.92
N GLU A 18 12.51 3.43 12.94
CA GLU A 18 12.90 2.55 11.84
C GLU A 18 12.02 1.30 11.78
N GLU A 19 11.70 0.71 12.93
CA GLU A 19 10.77 -0.41 13.00
C GLU A 19 9.38 -0.04 12.45
N LEU A 20 8.88 1.15 12.82
CA LEU A 20 7.64 1.69 12.28
C LEU A 20 7.74 1.92 10.76
N ARG A 21 8.85 2.47 10.27
CA ARG A 21 9.06 2.71 8.82
C ARG A 21 9.02 1.41 8.03
N LEU A 22 9.71 0.37 8.50
CA LEU A 22 9.70 -0.96 7.88
C LEU A 22 8.30 -1.56 7.89
N ALA A 23 7.56 -1.42 8.99
CA ALA A 23 6.19 -1.89 9.07
C ALA A 23 5.25 -1.15 8.11
N ILE A 24 5.41 0.17 7.96
CA ILE A 24 4.65 0.98 7.00
C ILE A 24 4.90 0.50 5.58
N VAL A 25 6.17 0.41 5.16
CA VAL A 25 6.52 -0.01 3.79
C VAL A 25 6.02 -1.43 3.53
N SER A 26 6.28 -2.36 4.45
CA SER A 26 5.81 -3.75 4.33
C SER A 26 4.29 -3.84 4.22
N TRP A 27 3.55 -3.05 5.01
CA TRP A 27 2.09 -3.05 4.93
C TRP A 27 1.58 -2.44 3.61
N ILE A 28 2.21 -1.36 3.13
CA ILE A 28 1.88 -0.74 1.85
C ILE A 28 2.09 -1.75 0.72
N GLU A 29 3.28 -2.34 0.63
CA GLU A 29 3.66 -3.26 -0.45
C GLU A 29 2.88 -4.58 -0.41
N ARG A 30 2.79 -5.21 0.76
CA ARG A 30 2.23 -6.57 0.87
C ARG A 30 0.72 -6.59 1.02
N THR A 31 0.13 -5.53 1.58
CA THR A 31 -1.31 -5.49 1.88
C THR A 31 -2.02 -4.44 1.05
N TYR A 32 -1.60 -3.17 1.14
CA TYR A 32 -2.33 -2.08 0.50
C TYR A 32 -2.33 -2.21 -1.03
N HIS A 33 -1.14 -2.25 -1.64
CA HIS A 33 -0.97 -2.31 -3.09
C HIS A 33 -1.51 -3.60 -3.72
N ARG A 34 -1.48 -4.71 -2.98
CA ARG A 34 -1.91 -6.03 -3.48
C ARG A 34 -3.38 -6.34 -3.28
N ARG A 35 -4.00 -5.85 -2.21
CA ARG A 35 -5.36 -6.30 -1.82
C ARG A 35 -6.42 -5.20 -1.95
N ARG A 36 -6.03 -3.93 -1.88
CA ARG A 36 -7.01 -2.84 -1.84
C ARG A 36 -7.37 -2.38 -3.24
N ARG A 37 -8.56 -2.77 -3.70
CA ARG A 37 -9.17 -2.20 -4.90
C ARG A 37 -9.62 -0.76 -4.64
N GLN A 38 -9.27 0.17 -5.52
CA GLN A 38 -9.59 1.60 -5.40
C GLN A 38 -10.59 2.03 -6.45
N ARG A 39 -11.65 2.74 -6.05
CA ARG A 39 -12.66 3.24 -7.00
C ARG A 39 -12.07 4.24 -8.00
N ALA A 40 -11.12 5.07 -7.55
CA ALA A 40 -10.42 6.01 -8.42
C ALA A 40 -9.59 5.32 -9.51
N LEU A 41 -9.13 4.09 -9.27
CA LEU A 41 -8.40 3.26 -10.24
C LEU A 41 -9.34 2.30 -10.99
N GLY A 42 -10.63 2.62 -11.11
CA GLY A 42 -11.58 1.73 -11.79
C GLY A 42 -11.83 0.40 -11.08
N ARG A 43 -11.67 0.35 -9.74
CA ARG A 43 -11.71 -0.87 -8.90
C ARG A 43 -10.54 -1.84 -9.13
N LEU A 44 -9.45 -1.36 -9.71
CA LEU A 44 -8.16 -2.05 -9.72
C LEU A 44 -7.42 -1.86 -8.39
N THR A 45 -6.55 -2.80 -8.08
CA THR A 45 -5.49 -2.63 -7.08
C THR A 45 -4.37 -1.75 -7.66
N PRO A 46 -3.60 -1.06 -6.81
CA PRO A 46 -2.45 -0.28 -7.27
C PRO A 46 -1.48 -1.08 -8.16
N ILE A 47 -1.15 -2.32 -7.79
CA ILE A 47 -0.27 -3.16 -8.61
C ILE A 47 -0.88 -3.48 -9.98
N GLU A 48 -2.17 -3.79 -10.05
CA GLU A 48 -2.82 -4.04 -11.34
C GLU A 48 -2.78 -2.80 -12.22
N TYR A 49 -3.02 -1.61 -11.65
CA TYR A 49 -2.95 -0.35 -12.38
C TYR A 49 -1.53 -0.07 -12.89
N GLU A 50 -0.50 -0.19 -12.04
CA GLU A 50 0.91 -0.01 -12.42
C GLU A 50 1.35 -1.00 -13.49
N THR A 51 0.90 -2.26 -13.40
CA THR A 51 1.20 -3.31 -14.38
C THR A 51 0.62 -2.96 -15.75
N LEU A 52 -0.64 -2.49 -15.80
CA LEU A 52 -1.28 -2.05 -17.04
C LEU A 52 -0.60 -0.81 -17.61
N LEU A 53 -0.21 0.15 -16.76
CA LEU A 53 0.51 1.33 -17.17
C LEU A 53 1.89 0.99 -17.76
N GLN A 54 2.63 0.07 -17.12
CA GLN A 54 3.89 -0.43 -17.66
C GLN A 54 3.72 -1.12 -19.01
N ALA A 55 2.71 -1.97 -19.17
CA ALA A 55 2.42 -2.62 -20.44
C ALA A 55 2.07 -1.61 -21.55
N ALA A 56 1.29 -0.57 -21.23
CA ALA A 56 0.92 0.48 -22.17
C ALA A 56 2.12 1.35 -22.58
N HIS A 57 3.08 1.59 -21.68
CA HIS A 57 4.30 2.33 -22.01
C HIS A 57 5.32 1.52 -22.82
N ALA A 58 5.23 0.19 -22.79
CA ALA A 58 6.15 -0.70 -23.50
C ALA A 58 5.70 -1.02 -24.94
N ALA A 59 4.49 -0.60 -25.33
CA ALA A 59 3.91 -0.77 -26.67
C ALA A 59 4.09 0.51 -27.52
#